data_AF-A0A7C3PXI2-F1
#
_entry.id   AF-A0A7C3PXI2-F1
#
_cell.length_a   1.000
_cell.length_b   1.000
_cell.length_c   1.000
_cell.angle_alpha   90.00
_cell.angle_beta   90.00
_cell.angle_gamma   90.00
#
_symmetry.space_group_name_H-M   'P 1'
#
loop_
_entity.id
_entity.type
_entity.pdbx_description
1 polymer ?
#
loop_
_entity_poly.entity_id
_entity_poly.type
_entity_poly.pdbx_seq_one_letter_code
_entity_poly.pdbx_strand_id
1 'polypeptide(L)'
;MRLALFSMVSVLLLGGQGRLPQMPGYERWSDMRPKIQRSIVRGDLTATWVDEGRAFVYRKDGKYFRYDVKTGATSETEAPPSPPAEPRDPRPRPARGRQYTVAYSADGEWRADYSNGNVTIRLRNGDGEPIQVTTEGDPEKRVVYGTASWVYGEELNQNEAMWWSPDGKKLAFYRTDNRPVLDYYVTLRHTAVQNEVLIEPYPKAGAPNPILGLMVYDRESGKTVEVDVRSGEEFSDDSIGHYVYNVRWSPDGKE
;
A
#
# COMPACT_ATOMS: atom_id res chain seq x y z
N MET A 1 50.46 7.90 -2.88
CA MET A 1 49.58 6.99 -3.64
C MET A 1 48.61 6.35 -2.65
N ARG A 2 47.39 6.89 -2.52
CA ARG A 2 46.36 6.39 -1.58
C ARG A 2 45.41 5.47 -2.38
N LEU A 3 45.36 4.19 -2.02
CA LEU A 3 44.40 3.24 -2.59
C LEU A 3 43.06 3.40 -1.85
N ALA A 4 42.00 3.72 -2.61
CA ALA A 4 40.63 3.66 -2.14
C ALA A 4 40.08 2.25 -2.40
N LEU A 5 39.60 1.58 -1.34
CA LEU A 5 38.92 0.30 -1.44
C LEU A 5 37.41 0.57 -1.53
N PHE A 6 36.83 0.45 -2.72
CA PHE A 6 35.38 0.47 -2.92
C PHE A 6 34.83 -0.91 -2.57
N SER A 7 34.16 -1.03 -1.43
CA SER A 7 33.37 -2.22 -1.09
C SER A 7 31.96 -2.06 -1.66
N MET A 8 31.67 -2.77 -2.74
CA MET A 8 30.33 -2.87 -3.32
C MET A 8 29.56 -3.95 -2.56
N VAL A 9 28.81 -3.56 -1.54
CA VAL A 9 27.90 -4.49 -0.83
C VAL A 9 26.69 -4.75 -1.72
N SER A 10 26.72 -5.87 -2.43
CA SER A 10 25.56 -6.41 -3.11
C SER A 10 24.62 -6.98 -2.05
N VAL A 11 23.53 -6.28 -1.78
CA VAL A 11 22.43 -6.80 -0.96
C VAL A 11 21.71 -7.87 -1.78
N LEU A 12 22.03 -9.14 -1.50
CA LEU A 12 21.26 -10.28 -1.98
C LEU A 12 19.87 -10.23 -1.32
N LEU A 13 18.86 -9.85 -2.09
CA LEU A 13 17.46 -10.10 -1.77
C LEU A 13 17.24 -11.62 -1.83
N LEU A 14 17.46 -12.30 -0.71
CA LEU A 14 17.04 -13.69 -0.53
C LEU A 14 15.52 -13.71 -0.41
N GLY A 15 14.84 -14.05 -1.51
CA GLY A 15 13.44 -14.45 -1.45
C GLY A 15 13.31 -15.63 -0.47
N GLY A 16 12.59 -15.43 0.64
CA GLY A 16 12.47 -16.34 1.78
C GLY A 16 11.78 -17.69 1.53
N GLN A 17 11.85 -18.24 0.32
CA GLN A 17 11.33 -19.55 -0.07
C GLN A 17 12.43 -20.47 -0.63
N GLY A 18 13.69 -20.25 -0.27
CA GLY A 18 14.78 -21.18 -0.57
C GLY A 18 14.77 -22.38 0.37
N ARG A 19 14.84 -23.62 -0.15
CA ARG A 19 15.20 -24.77 0.69
C ARG A 19 16.65 -24.61 1.15
N LEU A 20 16.92 -24.95 2.41
CA LEU A 20 18.30 -24.99 2.92
C LEU A 20 19.09 -26.08 2.18
N PRO A 21 20.37 -25.84 1.80
CA PRO A 21 21.19 -26.83 1.10
C PRO A 21 21.30 -28.19 1.79
N GLN A 22 21.19 -28.22 3.12
CA GLN A 22 21.33 -29.43 3.94
C GLN A 22 20.02 -30.23 4.08
N MET A 23 18.89 -29.72 3.58
CA MET A 23 17.60 -30.40 3.70
C MET A 23 17.43 -31.49 2.63
N PRO A 24 16.86 -32.66 2.98
CA PRO A 24 16.52 -33.71 2.00
C PRO A 24 15.70 -33.15 0.83
N GLY A 25 16.10 -33.51 -0.40
CA GLY A 25 15.44 -33.04 -1.63
C GLY A 25 15.80 -31.62 -2.07
N TYR A 26 16.90 -31.03 -1.55
CA TYR A 26 17.45 -29.77 -2.04
C TYR A 26 17.89 -29.85 -3.51
N GLU A 27 18.62 -30.90 -3.91
CA GLU A 27 19.08 -31.07 -5.30
C GLU A 27 17.89 -31.14 -6.27
N ARG A 28 16.90 -31.98 -5.97
CA ARG A 28 15.66 -32.06 -6.76
C ARG A 28 14.92 -30.72 -6.83
N TRP A 29 14.86 -29.97 -5.73
CA TRP A 29 14.24 -28.63 -5.73
C TRP A 29 15.04 -27.65 -6.59
N SER A 30 16.38 -27.66 -6.51
CA SER A 30 17.27 -26.81 -7.28
C SER A 30 17.11 -27.05 -8.78
N ASP A 31 17.03 -28.33 -9.19
CA ASP A 31 16.82 -28.74 -10.58
C ASP A 31 15.43 -28.39 -11.11
N MET A 32 14.40 -28.51 -10.26
CA MET A 32 13.01 -28.28 -10.66
C MET A 32 12.60 -26.81 -10.64
N ARG A 33 13.14 -26.00 -9.72
CA ARG A 33 12.79 -24.58 -9.55
C ARG A 33 12.80 -23.77 -10.87
N PRO A 34 13.87 -23.80 -11.71
CA PRO A 34 13.87 -23.03 -12.97
C PRO A 34 12.91 -23.62 -14.01
N LYS A 35 12.61 -24.92 -13.94
CA LYS A 35 11.68 -25.61 -14.86
C LYS A 35 10.23 -25.27 -14.52
N ILE A 36 9.87 -25.19 -13.23
CA ILE A 36 8.53 -24.81 -12.75
C ILE A 36 8.15 -23.40 -13.20
N GLN A 37 9.11 -22.45 -13.14
CA GLN A 37 8.83 -21.08 -13.59
C GLN A 37 8.53 -20.97 -15.09
N ARG A 38 9.02 -21.92 -15.89
CA ARG A 38 8.86 -21.97 -17.35
C ARG A 38 7.80 -22.97 -17.82
N SER A 39 7.24 -23.77 -16.93
CA SER A 39 6.23 -24.78 -17.28
C SER A 39 4.85 -24.21 -17.49
N ILE A 40 4.66 -22.91 -17.23
CA ILE A 40 3.41 -22.18 -17.47
C ILE A 40 3.69 -21.14 -18.55
N VAL A 41 3.03 -21.27 -19.70
CA VAL A 41 2.93 -20.17 -20.66
C VAL A 41 1.95 -19.17 -20.06
N ARG A 42 2.48 -18.10 -19.47
CA ARG A 42 1.67 -17.01 -18.94
C ARG A 42 1.05 -16.25 -20.11
N GLY A 43 -0.27 -16.12 -20.10
CA GLY A 43 -1.02 -15.25 -21.02
C GLY A 43 -0.99 -13.77 -20.59
N ASP A 44 -0.32 -13.48 -19.47
CA ASP A 44 -0.21 -12.16 -18.87
C ASP A 44 0.44 -11.19 -19.85
N LEU A 45 -0.37 -10.28 -20.41
CA LEU A 45 0.12 -9.17 -21.23
C LEU A 45 0.49 -8.02 -20.30
N THR A 46 1.77 -7.69 -20.20
CA THR A 46 2.19 -6.41 -19.63
C THR A 46 2.04 -5.35 -20.72
N ALA A 47 1.16 -4.38 -20.48
CA ALA A 47 0.87 -3.28 -21.40
C ALA A 47 1.28 -1.94 -20.80
N THR A 48 1.88 -1.08 -21.64
CA THR A 48 2.20 0.32 -21.32
C THR A 48 1.32 1.22 -22.16
N TRP A 49 0.50 2.05 -21.52
CA TRP A 49 -0.31 3.05 -22.21
C TRP A 49 0.59 4.14 -22.83
N VAL A 50 0.28 4.50 -24.07
CA VAL A 50 0.99 5.53 -24.86
C VAL A 50 -0.03 6.47 -25.50
N ASP A 51 0.45 7.57 -26.08
CA ASP A 51 -0.38 8.54 -26.81
C ASP A 51 -1.57 9.07 -25.99
N GLU A 52 -1.33 9.34 -24.70
CA GLU A 52 -2.35 9.82 -23.74
C GLU A 52 -3.52 8.83 -23.57
N GLY A 53 -3.24 7.54 -23.62
CA GLY A 53 -4.24 6.49 -23.44
C GLY A 53 -4.97 6.09 -24.72
N ARG A 54 -4.61 6.65 -25.88
CA ARG A 54 -5.20 6.27 -27.18
C ARG A 54 -4.68 4.94 -27.74
N ALA A 55 -3.55 4.47 -27.22
CA ALA A 55 -2.95 3.20 -27.58
C ALA A 55 -2.21 2.58 -26.39
N PHE A 56 -1.89 1.30 -26.48
CA PHE A 56 -0.97 0.66 -25.54
C PHE A 56 0.01 -0.24 -26.29
N VAL A 57 1.23 -0.34 -25.76
CA VAL A 57 2.26 -1.25 -26.25
C VAL A 57 2.34 -2.45 -25.32
N TYR A 58 2.26 -3.67 -25.84
CA TYR A 58 2.36 -4.89 -25.06
C TYR A 58 3.44 -5.82 -25.61
N ARG A 59 4.00 -6.66 -24.75
CA ARG A 59 4.97 -7.68 -25.15
C ARG A 59 4.30 -9.03 -25.35
N LYS A 60 4.53 -9.67 -26.49
CA LYS A 60 4.06 -11.02 -26.80
C LYS A 60 5.14 -11.77 -27.58
N ASP A 61 5.45 -13.00 -27.17
CA ASP A 61 6.43 -13.87 -27.82
C ASP A 61 7.80 -13.20 -28.06
N GLY A 62 8.22 -12.36 -27.11
CA GLY A 62 9.49 -11.63 -27.17
C GLY A 62 9.48 -10.36 -28.02
N LYS A 63 8.40 -10.08 -28.76
CA LYS A 63 8.21 -8.89 -29.59
C LYS A 63 7.27 -7.88 -28.92
N TYR A 64 7.35 -6.62 -29.34
CA TYR A 64 6.43 -5.58 -28.90
C TYR A 64 5.41 -5.27 -29.99
N PHE A 65 4.17 -5.03 -29.56
CA PHE A 65 3.05 -4.68 -30.42
C PHE A 65 2.35 -3.45 -29.88
N ARG A 66 2.05 -2.49 -30.75
CA ARG A 66 1.20 -1.34 -30.44
C ARG A 66 -0.23 -1.68 -30.84
N TYR A 67 -1.16 -1.53 -29.92
CA TYR A 67 -2.60 -1.63 -30.15
C TYR A 67 -3.24 -0.25 -30.09
N ASP A 68 -3.93 0.13 -31.16
CA ASP A 68 -4.70 1.38 -31.22
C ASP A 68 -6.13 1.14 -30.72
N VAL A 69 -6.54 1.84 -29.66
CA VAL A 69 -7.79 1.56 -28.95
C VAL A 69 -9.00 1.90 -29.82
N LYS A 70 -8.89 2.94 -30.66
CA LYS A 70 -9.99 3.43 -31.49
C LYS A 70 -10.23 2.56 -32.71
N THR A 71 -9.15 2.14 -33.37
CA THR A 71 -9.22 1.41 -34.64
C THR A 71 -9.15 -0.10 -34.46
N GLY A 72 -8.69 -0.59 -33.31
CA GLY A 72 -8.40 -2.00 -33.08
C GLY A 72 -7.18 -2.51 -33.85
N ALA A 73 -6.44 -1.62 -34.52
CA ALA A 73 -5.28 -1.99 -35.31
C ALA A 73 -4.10 -2.37 -34.41
N THR A 74 -3.37 -3.41 -34.82
CA THR A 74 -2.17 -3.88 -34.14
C THR A 74 -0.99 -3.85 -35.10
N SER A 75 0.15 -3.30 -34.66
CA SER A 75 1.40 -3.29 -35.43
C SER A 75 2.59 -3.67 -34.54
N GLU A 76 3.57 -4.39 -35.09
CA GLU A 76 4.85 -4.60 -34.41
C GLU A 76 5.55 -3.24 -34.20
N THR A 77 6.19 -3.08 -33.05
CA THR A 77 6.85 -1.84 -32.64
C THR A 77 8.11 -2.16 -31.83
N GLU A 78 8.90 -1.14 -31.51
CA GLU A 78 9.96 -1.24 -30.51
C GLU A 78 9.39 -1.17 -29.09
N ALA A 79 10.25 -1.42 -28.10
CA ALA A 79 9.89 -1.26 -26.70
C ALA A 79 9.39 0.17 -26.43
N PRO A 80 8.35 0.36 -25.61
CA PRO A 80 7.95 1.70 -25.21
C PRO A 80 9.10 2.36 -24.42
N PRO A 81 9.25 3.69 -24.49
CA PRO A 81 10.24 4.39 -23.68
C PRO A 81 10.04 4.03 -22.21
N SER A 82 11.12 3.82 -21.47
CA SER A 82 11.02 3.64 -20.03
C SER A 82 10.34 4.89 -19.44
N PRO A 83 9.32 4.73 -18.59
CA PRO A 83 8.75 5.87 -17.91
C PRO A 83 9.85 6.61 -17.15
N PRO A 84 9.76 7.94 -17.01
CA PRO A 84 10.67 8.69 -16.16
C PRO A 84 10.75 8.00 -14.80
N ALA A 85 11.96 7.90 -14.24
CA ALA A 85 12.11 7.37 -12.89
C ALA A 85 11.29 8.27 -11.95
N GLU A 86 10.26 7.69 -11.32
CA GLU A 86 9.49 8.45 -10.34
C GLU A 86 10.42 8.88 -9.20
N PRO A 87 10.23 10.10 -8.68
CA PRO A 87 10.95 10.54 -7.49
C PRO A 87 10.78 9.48 -6.39
N ARG A 88 11.91 9.02 -5.85
CA ARG A 88 11.86 8.04 -4.78
C ARG A 88 11.22 8.70 -3.55
N ASP A 89 10.16 8.09 -3.05
CA ASP A 89 9.53 8.49 -1.80
C ASP A 89 10.59 8.51 -0.67
N PRO A 90 10.83 9.67 -0.03
CA PRO A 90 11.84 9.80 1.02
C PRO A 90 11.43 9.12 2.33
N ARG A 91 10.15 8.73 2.49
CA ARG A 91 9.66 8.09 3.71
C ARG A 91 10.27 6.68 3.87
N PRO A 92 10.62 6.28 5.11
CA PRO A 92 10.95 4.89 5.39
C PRO A 92 9.75 4.02 5.04
N ARG A 93 9.98 2.94 4.27
CA ARG A 93 8.91 1.99 3.94
C ARG A 93 8.30 1.43 5.22
N PRO A 94 6.97 1.30 5.29
CA PRO A 94 6.34 0.69 6.45
C PRO A 94 6.75 -0.77 6.56
N ALA A 95 6.58 -1.33 7.77
CA ALA A 95 6.67 -2.77 7.95
C ALA A 95 5.65 -3.47 7.05
N ARG A 96 5.94 -4.73 6.67
CA ARG A 96 5.06 -5.53 5.80
C ARG A 96 3.62 -5.53 6.33
N GLY A 97 2.66 -5.23 5.45
CA GLY A 97 1.23 -5.16 5.75
C GLY A 97 0.79 -3.90 6.51
N ARG A 98 1.69 -2.98 6.86
CA ARG A 98 1.37 -1.73 7.56
C ARG A 98 1.33 -0.54 6.61
N GLN A 99 0.59 0.50 7.00
CA GLN A 99 0.56 1.76 6.27
C GLN A 99 1.66 2.71 6.75
N TYR A 100 2.02 3.68 5.91
CA TYR A 100 2.84 4.80 6.31
C TYR A 100 2.16 5.57 7.45
N THR A 101 2.95 5.92 8.47
CA THR A 101 2.49 6.74 9.59
C THR A 101 2.59 8.24 9.32
N VAL A 102 3.08 8.62 8.14
CA VAL A 102 3.30 10.01 7.75
C VAL A 102 2.86 10.21 6.29
N ALA A 103 2.14 11.30 6.01
CA ALA A 103 1.81 11.73 4.65
C ALA A 103 2.18 13.21 4.45
N TYR A 104 2.69 13.56 3.27
CA TYR A 104 3.07 14.93 2.92
C TYR A 104 2.10 15.52 1.88
N SER A 105 1.81 16.82 1.99
CA SER A 105 1.13 17.55 0.93
C SER A 105 2.02 17.62 -0.32
N ALA A 106 1.40 17.86 -1.49
CA ALA A 106 2.11 17.89 -2.77
C ALA A 106 3.22 18.95 -2.83
N ASP A 107 3.00 20.11 -2.20
CA ASP A 107 3.99 21.19 -2.03
C ASP A 107 5.05 20.88 -0.96
N GLY A 108 4.83 19.85 -0.15
CA GLY A 108 5.69 19.45 0.96
C GLY A 108 5.64 20.36 2.18
N GLU A 109 4.74 21.35 2.24
CA GLU A 109 4.60 22.27 3.38
C GLU A 109 3.94 21.60 4.59
N TRP A 110 2.95 20.75 4.34
CA TRP A 110 2.15 20.10 5.38
C TRP A 110 2.52 18.63 5.53
N ARG A 111 2.40 18.18 6.77
CA ARG A 111 2.61 16.81 7.18
C ARG A 111 1.43 16.35 8.02
N ALA A 112 0.89 15.17 7.69
CA ALA A 112 -0.01 14.42 8.53
C ALA A 112 0.75 13.30 9.23
N ASP A 113 0.38 13.01 10.47
CA ASP A 113 1.00 12.01 11.33
C ASP A 113 -0.06 11.13 11.98
N TYR A 114 0.14 9.82 11.88
CA TYR A 114 -0.56 8.83 12.69
C TYR A 114 0.22 8.59 13.99
N SER A 115 -0.45 8.73 15.12
CA SER A 115 0.11 8.38 16.43
C SER A 115 -1.00 7.98 17.40
N ASN A 116 -0.80 6.87 18.12
CA ASN A 116 -1.72 6.37 19.15
C ASN A 116 -3.21 6.38 18.72
N GLY A 117 -3.50 5.82 17.55
CA GLY A 117 -4.87 5.72 17.03
C GLY A 117 -5.44 7.00 16.42
N ASN A 118 -4.69 8.11 16.39
CA ASN A 118 -5.19 9.41 15.96
C ASN A 118 -4.34 10.07 14.87
N VAL A 119 -4.93 11.05 14.19
CA VAL A 119 -4.30 11.86 13.15
C VAL A 119 -4.05 13.28 13.64
N THR A 120 -2.83 13.77 13.44
CA THR A 120 -2.42 15.16 13.66
C THR A 120 -1.85 15.73 12.37
N ILE A 121 -2.05 17.03 12.11
CA ILE A 121 -1.37 17.74 11.01
C ILE A 121 -0.51 18.89 11.54
N ARG A 122 0.56 19.22 10.82
CA ARG A 122 1.47 20.33 11.17
C ARG A 122 2.24 20.82 9.95
N LEU A 123 2.80 22.01 10.05
CA LEU A 123 3.81 22.47 9.11
C LEU A 123 5.09 21.64 9.25
N ARG A 124 5.71 21.31 8.12
CA ARG A 124 6.88 20.44 8.07
C ARG A 124 8.15 21.14 8.57
N ASN A 125 8.20 22.47 8.46
CA ASN A 125 9.28 23.28 9.00
C ASN A 125 9.26 23.36 10.54
N GLY A 126 8.17 22.91 11.18
CA GLY A 126 7.99 22.92 12.63
C GLY A 126 7.39 24.22 13.17
N ASP A 127 7.03 25.17 12.32
CA ASP A 127 6.39 26.41 12.74
C ASP A 127 4.92 26.17 13.12
N GLY A 128 4.45 26.95 14.10
CA GLY A 128 3.08 26.87 14.59
C GLY A 128 2.76 25.62 15.40
N GLU A 129 1.57 25.62 16.00
CA GLU A 129 1.11 24.49 16.79
C GLU A 129 0.50 23.40 15.90
N PRO A 130 0.75 22.10 16.18
CA PRO A 130 0.08 21.00 15.51
C PRO A 130 -1.44 21.05 15.72
N ILE A 131 -2.19 20.73 14.67
CA ILE A 131 -3.65 20.64 14.69
C ILE A 131 -4.04 19.18 14.88
N GLN A 132 -4.74 18.87 15.98
CA GLN A 132 -5.34 17.56 16.18
C GLN A 132 -6.56 17.40 15.29
N VAL A 133 -6.51 16.46 14.34
CA VAL A 133 -7.61 16.17 13.41
C VAL A 133 -8.60 15.20 14.04
N THR A 134 -8.11 14.23 14.81
CA THR A 134 -8.93 13.28 15.55
C THR A 134 -8.48 13.19 17.01
N THR A 135 -9.41 12.87 17.91
CA THR A 135 -9.13 12.73 19.35
C THR A 135 -9.76 11.50 19.99
N GLU A 136 -10.71 10.89 19.27
CA GLU A 136 -11.55 9.79 19.71
C GLU A 136 -10.97 8.41 19.33
N GLY A 137 -9.87 8.39 18.58
CA GLY A 137 -9.13 7.18 18.27
C GLY A 137 -8.52 6.57 19.53
N ASP A 138 -8.74 5.28 19.71
CA ASP A 138 -8.27 4.54 20.87
C ASP A 138 -8.00 3.08 20.45
N PRO A 139 -6.72 2.68 20.35
CA PRO A 139 -6.33 1.33 19.98
C PRO A 139 -6.93 0.26 20.91
N GLU A 140 -7.12 0.55 22.20
CA GLU A 140 -7.70 -0.38 23.16
C GLU A 140 -9.20 -0.58 22.90
N LYS A 141 -9.90 0.49 22.50
CA LYS A 141 -11.31 0.42 22.05
C LYS A 141 -11.45 -0.05 20.59
N ARG A 142 -10.33 -0.36 19.92
CA ARG A 142 -10.25 -0.91 18.56
C ARG A 142 -10.75 0.01 17.45
N VAL A 143 -10.87 1.32 17.71
CA VAL A 143 -11.23 2.30 16.70
C VAL A 143 -10.04 3.24 16.52
N VAL A 144 -9.49 3.29 15.31
CA VAL A 144 -8.28 4.09 15.01
C VAL A 144 -8.46 4.87 13.71
N TYR A 145 -7.72 5.96 13.57
CA TYR A 145 -7.76 6.84 12.41
C TYR A 145 -6.39 6.94 11.75
N GLY A 146 -6.33 7.11 10.43
CA GLY A 146 -5.08 7.27 9.69
C GLY A 146 -4.26 5.98 9.49
N THR A 147 -4.88 4.81 9.70
CA THR A 147 -4.28 3.49 9.44
C THR A 147 -5.36 2.46 9.09
N ALA A 148 -4.97 1.29 8.57
CA ALA A 148 -5.86 0.18 8.24
C ALA A 148 -5.34 -1.16 8.79
N SER A 149 -6.09 -2.24 8.57
CA SER A 149 -5.65 -3.58 9.00
C SER A 149 -4.52 -4.12 8.13
N TRP A 150 -3.87 -5.19 8.62
CA TRP A 150 -2.78 -5.86 7.92
C TRP A 150 -3.14 -6.29 6.47
N VAL A 151 -4.40 -6.71 6.24
CA VAL A 151 -4.90 -7.12 4.92
C VAL A 151 -4.76 -6.02 3.88
N TYR A 152 -4.92 -4.76 4.28
CA TYR A 152 -4.80 -3.63 3.35
C TYR A 152 -3.38 -3.53 2.78
N GLY A 153 -2.36 -3.62 3.62
CA GLY A 153 -0.97 -3.56 3.15
C GLY A 153 -0.55 -4.84 2.43
N GLU A 154 -0.97 -6.01 2.92
CA GLU A 154 -0.51 -7.29 2.38
C GLU A 154 -1.23 -7.67 1.08
N GLU A 155 -2.55 -7.73 1.12
CA GLU A 155 -3.35 -8.37 0.07
C GLU A 155 -3.83 -7.33 -0.95
N LEU A 156 -3.99 -6.07 -0.54
CA LEU A 156 -4.50 -4.99 -1.39
C LEU A 156 -3.41 -4.00 -1.84
N ASN A 157 -2.15 -4.18 -1.39
CA ASN A 157 -1.04 -3.27 -1.67
C ASN A 157 -1.35 -1.79 -1.30
N GLN A 158 -2.21 -1.60 -0.30
CA GLN A 158 -2.65 -0.32 0.22
C GLN A 158 -1.77 0.06 1.42
N ASN A 159 -0.60 0.64 1.14
CA ASN A 159 0.35 1.09 2.16
C ASN A 159 0.13 2.56 2.59
N GLU A 160 -0.86 3.24 2.02
CA GLU A 160 -1.30 4.56 2.48
C GLU A 160 -2.63 4.46 3.23
N ALA A 161 -2.85 5.34 4.20
CA ALA A 161 -4.12 5.52 4.90
C ALA A 161 -4.49 7.01 5.12
N MET A 162 -3.70 7.91 4.53
CA MET A 162 -3.83 9.36 4.61
C MET A 162 -3.41 9.96 3.27
N TRP A 163 -4.23 10.82 2.67
CA TRP A 163 -4.00 11.42 1.36
C TRP A 163 -4.36 12.89 1.38
N TRP A 164 -3.36 13.74 1.17
CA TRP A 164 -3.59 15.17 0.96
C TRP A 164 -4.26 15.41 -0.40
N SER A 165 -5.20 16.34 -0.45
CA SER A 165 -5.71 16.86 -1.72
C SER A 165 -4.56 17.52 -2.51
N PRO A 166 -4.66 17.63 -3.85
CA PRO A 166 -3.61 18.21 -4.68
C PRO A 166 -3.24 19.65 -4.28
N ASP A 167 -4.20 20.43 -3.77
CA ASP A 167 -4.03 21.79 -3.28
C ASP A 167 -3.60 21.87 -1.79
N GLY A 168 -3.44 20.73 -1.11
CA GLY A 168 -3.04 20.65 0.29
C GLY A 168 -4.08 21.15 1.31
N LYS A 169 -5.30 21.50 0.87
CA LYS A 169 -6.33 22.07 1.77
C LYS A 169 -7.11 21.02 2.54
N LYS A 170 -7.21 19.80 2.01
CA LYS A 170 -7.97 18.70 2.61
C LYS A 170 -7.06 17.50 2.85
N LEU A 171 -7.38 16.74 3.89
CA LEU A 171 -6.74 15.46 4.18
C LEU A 171 -7.83 14.40 4.22
N ALA A 172 -7.78 13.45 3.27
CA ALA A 172 -8.54 12.21 3.36
C ALA A 172 -7.78 11.22 4.24
N PHE A 173 -8.46 10.42 5.05
CA PHE A 173 -7.84 9.38 5.88
C PHE A 173 -8.85 8.32 6.28
N TYR A 174 -8.36 7.12 6.60
CA TYR A 174 -9.25 6.06 7.08
C TYR A 174 -9.68 6.27 8.54
N ARG A 175 -10.91 5.89 8.85
CA ARG A 175 -11.37 5.47 10.17
C ARG A 175 -11.54 3.95 10.12
N THR A 176 -10.80 3.22 10.95
CA THR A 176 -10.84 1.76 10.99
C THR A 176 -11.44 1.29 12.31
N ASP A 177 -12.56 0.59 12.22
CA ASP A 177 -13.22 -0.06 13.34
C ASP A 177 -12.94 -1.58 13.33
N ASN A 178 -12.07 -1.99 14.24
CA ASN A 178 -11.65 -3.38 14.41
C ASN A 178 -12.47 -4.12 15.49
N ARG A 179 -13.51 -3.51 16.08
CA ARG A 179 -14.36 -4.18 17.09
C ARG A 179 -14.95 -5.53 16.64
N PRO A 180 -15.39 -5.74 15.37
CA PRO A 180 -15.91 -7.03 14.95
C PRO A 180 -14.81 -8.07 14.67
N VAL A 181 -13.55 -7.66 14.58
CA VAL A 181 -12.44 -8.53 14.19
C VAL A 181 -11.95 -9.35 15.38
N LEU A 182 -11.76 -10.64 15.15
CA LEU A 182 -11.26 -11.57 16.17
C LEU A 182 -9.75 -11.39 16.42
N ASP A 183 -9.35 -11.68 17.65
CA ASP A 183 -7.94 -11.60 18.06
C ASP A 183 -7.14 -12.78 17.56
N TYR A 184 -5.91 -12.47 17.14
CA TYR A 184 -4.87 -13.44 16.88
C TYR A 184 -3.68 -13.17 17.79
N TYR A 185 -3.25 -14.22 18.49
CA TYR A 185 -2.20 -14.14 19.49
C TYR A 185 -0.88 -14.61 18.88
N VAL A 186 0.06 -13.68 18.74
CA VAL A 186 1.41 -13.97 18.28
C VAL A 186 2.33 -13.99 19.48
N THR A 187 2.97 -15.13 19.71
CA THR A 187 4.06 -15.20 20.71
C THR A 187 5.33 -14.59 20.12
N LEU A 188 5.94 -13.69 20.86
CA LEU A 188 7.16 -12.98 20.51
C LEU A 188 8.25 -13.31 21.53
N ARG A 189 9.49 -12.89 21.21
CA ARG A 189 10.66 -12.98 22.10
C ARG A 189 11.01 -14.41 22.53
N HIS A 190 10.86 -15.39 21.63
CA HIS A 190 11.14 -16.82 21.91
C HIS A 190 12.54 -17.14 22.47
N THR A 191 13.51 -16.24 22.32
CA THR A 191 14.88 -16.39 22.85
C THR A 191 15.10 -15.71 24.19
N ALA A 192 14.14 -14.95 24.69
CA ALA A 192 14.20 -14.31 26.00
C ALA A 192 13.79 -15.31 27.10
N VAL A 193 14.10 -14.98 28.36
CA VAL A 193 13.68 -15.79 29.51
C VAL A 193 12.15 -15.86 29.62
N GLN A 194 11.47 -14.77 29.25
CA GLN A 194 10.01 -14.67 29.21
C GLN A 194 9.56 -14.28 27.81
N ASN A 195 8.53 -14.97 27.32
CA ASN A 195 7.88 -14.63 26.06
C ASN A 195 6.97 -13.40 26.24
N GLU A 196 6.68 -12.75 25.12
CA GLU A 196 5.71 -11.66 25.02
C GLU A 196 4.55 -12.12 24.12
N VAL A 197 3.34 -11.59 24.31
CA VAL A 197 2.20 -11.85 23.43
C VAL A 197 1.78 -10.55 22.76
N LEU A 198 1.86 -10.53 21.43
CA LEU A 198 1.21 -9.51 20.61
C LEU A 198 -0.21 -9.98 20.30
N ILE A 199 -1.19 -9.13 20.59
CA ILE A 199 -2.59 -9.33 20.23
C ILE A 199 -2.87 -8.50 18.98
N GLU A 200 -3.17 -9.15 17.87
CA GLU A 200 -3.46 -8.50 16.60
C GLU A 200 -4.91 -8.78 16.18
N PRO A 201 -5.73 -7.76 15.86
CA PRO A 201 -7.02 -7.99 15.20
C PRO A 201 -6.77 -8.50 13.77
N TYR A 202 -7.01 -9.80 13.56
CA TYR A 202 -6.64 -10.47 12.31
C TYR A 202 -7.86 -11.14 11.65
N PRO A 203 -8.36 -10.59 10.53
CA PRO A 203 -9.52 -11.14 9.83
C PRO A 203 -9.14 -12.39 9.04
N LYS A 204 -9.11 -13.54 9.71
CA LYS A 204 -8.92 -14.83 9.06
C LYS A 204 -10.04 -15.08 8.06
N ALA A 205 -9.77 -15.80 6.97
CA ALA A 205 -10.78 -16.14 5.97
C ALA A 205 -12.05 -16.74 6.62
N GLY A 206 -13.22 -16.18 6.28
CA GLY A 206 -14.52 -16.53 6.85
C GLY A 206 -14.86 -15.84 8.18
N ALA A 207 -13.94 -15.07 8.77
CA ALA A 207 -14.20 -14.24 9.94
C ALA A 207 -14.53 -12.79 9.53
N PRO A 208 -15.14 -11.99 10.42
CA PRO A 208 -15.50 -10.61 10.10
C PRO A 208 -14.29 -9.75 9.75
N ASN A 209 -14.45 -8.91 8.72
CA ASN A 209 -13.51 -7.85 8.37
C ASN A 209 -13.69 -6.62 9.29
N PRO A 210 -12.66 -5.75 9.39
CA PRO A 210 -12.85 -4.44 9.98
C PRO A 210 -13.80 -3.59 9.13
N ILE A 211 -14.51 -2.67 9.78
CA ILE A 211 -15.37 -1.69 9.10
C ILE A 211 -14.53 -0.44 8.84
N LEU A 212 -14.36 -0.06 7.57
CA LEU A 212 -13.62 1.14 7.19
C LEU A 212 -14.59 2.27 6.82
N GLY A 213 -14.34 3.44 7.38
CA GLY A 213 -14.86 4.73 6.92
C GLY A 213 -13.75 5.53 6.24
N LEU A 214 -14.13 6.37 5.26
CA LEU A 214 -13.23 7.34 4.64
C LEU A 214 -13.61 8.73 5.13
N MET A 215 -12.71 9.37 5.85
CA MET A 215 -12.90 10.69 6.43
C MET A 215 -12.19 11.74 5.58
N VAL A 216 -12.73 12.95 5.48
CA VAL A 216 -12.09 14.11 4.87
C VAL A 216 -12.10 15.26 5.86
N TYR A 217 -10.92 15.68 6.29
CA TYR A 217 -10.73 16.90 7.08
C TYR A 217 -10.42 18.08 6.17
N ASP A 218 -11.16 19.18 6.34
CA ASP A 218 -10.95 20.44 5.64
C ASP A 218 -10.26 21.44 6.59
N ARG A 219 -9.06 21.89 6.21
CA ARG A 219 -8.22 22.76 7.05
C ARG A 219 -8.77 24.18 7.21
N GLU A 220 -9.51 24.68 6.23
CA GLU A 220 -10.04 26.05 6.26
C GLU A 220 -11.22 26.13 7.24
N SER A 221 -12.11 25.13 7.20
CA SER A 221 -13.29 25.07 8.07
C SER A 221 -13.03 24.37 9.41
N GLY A 222 -11.96 23.58 9.51
CA GLY A 222 -11.66 22.76 10.69
C GLY A 222 -12.63 21.60 10.90
N LYS A 223 -13.37 21.19 9.86
CA LYS A 223 -14.41 20.15 9.95
C LYS A 223 -13.94 18.85 9.30
N THR A 224 -14.35 17.74 9.90
CA THR A 224 -14.21 16.40 9.32
C THR A 224 -15.57 15.91 8.87
N VAL A 225 -15.65 15.38 7.65
CA VAL A 225 -16.83 14.70 7.12
C VAL A 225 -16.50 13.24 6.78
N GLU A 226 -17.46 12.35 6.93
CA GLU A 226 -17.36 10.97 6.45
C GLU A 226 -17.93 10.90 5.03
N VAL A 227 -17.19 10.26 4.13
CA VAL A 227 -17.61 10.00 2.76
C VAL A 227 -18.48 8.76 2.76
N ASP A 228 -19.67 8.84 2.17
CA ASP A 228 -20.52 7.68 1.94
C ASP A 228 -19.95 6.83 0.79
N VAL A 229 -19.04 5.93 1.15
CA VAL A 229 -18.41 4.97 0.24
C VAL A 229 -19.33 3.80 -0.13
N ARG A 230 -20.59 3.79 0.36
CA ARG A 230 -21.53 2.68 0.23
C ARG A 230 -22.86 3.06 -0.37
N SER A 231 -23.11 4.35 -0.61
CA SER A 231 -24.45 4.86 -0.97
C SER A 231 -25.53 4.38 0.01
N GLY A 232 -25.19 4.29 1.30
CA GLY A 232 -26.07 3.82 2.37
C GLY A 232 -26.14 2.31 2.60
N GLU A 233 -25.45 1.48 1.80
CA GLU A 233 -25.47 0.01 1.92
C GLU A 233 -24.52 -0.55 3.00
N GLU A 234 -24.85 -1.72 3.56
CA GLU A 234 -24.03 -2.37 4.59
C GLU A 234 -22.74 -3.00 4.03
N PHE A 235 -21.75 -3.23 4.92
CA PHE A 235 -20.56 -4.04 4.63
C PHE A 235 -20.89 -5.54 4.63
N SER A 236 -21.36 -6.05 3.50
CA SER A 236 -21.70 -7.47 3.29
C SER A 236 -21.21 -8.01 1.95
N ASP A 237 -21.15 -9.34 1.86
CA ASP A 237 -20.86 -10.08 0.63
C ASP A 237 -21.99 -9.94 -0.42
N ASP A 238 -23.20 -9.57 0.01
CA ASP A 238 -24.38 -9.39 -0.85
C ASP A 238 -24.46 -7.99 -1.49
N SER A 239 -23.54 -7.08 -1.15
CA SER A 239 -23.53 -5.68 -1.62
C SER A 239 -22.18 -5.30 -2.29
N ILE A 240 -21.69 -4.07 -2.09
CA ILE A 240 -20.43 -3.53 -2.65
C ILE A 240 -19.17 -4.22 -2.06
N GLY A 241 -19.33 -5.15 -1.10
CA GLY A 241 -18.23 -5.97 -0.53
C GLY A 241 -17.61 -5.37 0.74
N HIS A 242 -16.43 -5.80 1.16
CA HIS A 242 -15.88 -5.40 2.48
C HIS A 242 -14.80 -4.31 2.49
N TYR A 243 -14.25 -3.94 1.33
CA TYR A 243 -13.00 -3.17 1.27
C TYR A 243 -13.17 -1.80 0.60
N VAL A 244 -12.54 -0.79 1.19
CA VAL A 244 -12.39 0.55 0.62
C VAL A 244 -10.91 0.79 0.38
N TYR A 245 -10.44 0.72 -0.85
CA TYR A 245 -9.01 0.76 -1.19
C TYR A 245 -8.77 1.52 -2.50
N ASN A 246 -7.50 1.79 -2.81
CA ASN A 246 -7.08 2.58 -3.97
C ASN A 246 -7.69 4.00 -3.96
N VAL A 247 -7.80 4.58 -2.77
CA VAL A 247 -8.27 5.96 -2.56
C VAL A 247 -7.32 6.93 -3.24
N ARG A 248 -7.88 7.87 -4.02
CA ARG A 248 -7.16 8.92 -4.73
C ARG A 248 -8.03 10.16 -4.79
N TRP A 249 -7.38 11.31 -4.82
CA TRP A 249 -8.01 12.55 -5.22
C TRP A 249 -8.03 12.66 -6.74
N SER A 250 -9.13 13.19 -7.27
CA SER A 250 -9.21 13.81 -8.58
C SER A 250 -8.11 14.87 -8.76
N PRO A 251 -7.61 15.12 -9.98
CA PRO A 251 -6.55 16.10 -10.22
C PRO A 251 -6.90 17.52 -9.76
N ASP A 252 -8.18 17.89 -9.73
CA ASP A 252 -8.65 19.19 -9.26
C ASP A 252 -9.08 19.19 -7.78
N GLY A 253 -8.96 18.05 -7.09
CA GLY A 253 -9.17 17.90 -5.65
C GLY A 253 -10.62 18.03 -5.19
N LYS A 254 -11.60 17.90 -6.09
CA LYS A 254 -13.02 18.02 -5.75
C LYS A 254 -13.68 16.70 -5.32
N GLU A 255 -13.10 15.60 -5.77
CA GLU A 255 -13.52 14.20 -5.55
C GLU A 255 -12.35 13.36 -5.06
#